data_AF-A0A958BME1-F1
#
_entry.id   AF-A0A958BME1-F1
#
_cell.length_a   1.000
_cell.length_b   1.000
_cell.length_c   1.000
_cell.angle_alpha   90.00
_cell.angle_beta   90.00
_cell.angle_gamma   90.00
#
_symmetry.space_group_name_H-M   'P 1'
#
loop_
_entity.id
_entity.type
_entity.pdbx_description
1 polymer ?
#
loop_
_entity_poly.entity_id
_entity_poly.type
_entity_poly.pdbx_seq_one_letter_code
_entity_poly.pdbx_strand_id
1 'polypeptide(L)' 'MFCVRCGSQNEAGAQYCSSCGNPLGGGVPAQAPEGALPRDPGGAALQAPLEYAGFWRRFVAWLIDMFLLGIVLTPV' A
#
# COMPACT_ATOMS: atom_id res chain seq x y z
N MET A 1 34.39 -1.30 7.19
CA MET A 1 33.88 -0.01 7.70
C MET A 1 33.20 -0.20 9.05
N PHE A 2 33.15 0.83 9.89
CA PHE A 2 32.51 0.72 11.21
C PHE A 2 31.10 1.32 11.20
N CYS A 3 30.17 0.66 11.89
CA CYS A 3 28.83 1.18 12.07
C CYS A 3 28.84 2.40 12.99
N VAL A 4 28.36 3.55 12.51
CA VAL A 4 28.23 4.76 13.34
C VAL A 4 27.20 4.63 14.47
N ARG A 5 26.32 3.63 14.39
CA ARG A 5 25.26 3.38 15.38
C ARG A 5 25.67 2.44 16.50
N CYS A 6 26.39 1.35 16.20
CA CYS A 6 26.75 0.35 17.21
C CYS A 6 28.25 0.05 17.30
N GLY A 7 29.08 0.67 16.47
CA GLY A 7 30.54 0.49 16.47
C GLY A 7 31.04 -0.84 15.89
N SER A 8 30.17 -1.75 15.45
CA SER A 8 30.59 -3.03 14.88
C SER A 8 31.38 -2.85 13.57
N GLN A 9 32.37 -3.71 13.35
CA GLN A 9 33.11 -3.77 12.11
C GLN A 9 32.32 -4.57 11.08
N ASN A 10 32.15 -3.98 9.89
CA ASN A 10 31.42 -4.56 8.77
C ASN A 10 32.32 -4.60 7.53
N GLU A 11 32.01 -5.50 6.61
CA GLU A 11 32.71 -5.62 5.33
C GLU A 11 32.59 -4.33 4.51
N ALA A 12 33.59 -4.06 3.65
CA ALA A 12 33.57 -2.90 2.78
C ALA A 12 32.48 -3.10 1.70
N GLY A 13 31.49 -2.19 1.66
CA GLY A 13 30.35 -2.26 0.74
C GLY A 13 29.07 -2.89 1.31
N ALA A 14 29.08 -3.36 2.56
CA ALA A 14 27.88 -3.86 3.24
C ALA A 14 26.78 -2.78 3.31
N GLN A 15 25.60 -3.04 2.76
CA GLN A 15 24.51 -2.06 2.75
C GLN A 15 23.90 -1.84 4.15
N TYR A 16 23.93 -2.88 4.97
CA TYR A 16 23.40 -2.89 6.34
C TYR A 16 24.42 -3.46 7.31
N CYS A 17 24.32 -3.03 8.56
CA CYS A 17 25.11 -3.54 9.66
C CYS A 17 24.70 -4.96 10.02
N SER A 18 25.64 -5.91 10.00
CA SER A 18 25.40 -7.32 10.35
C SER A 18 25.04 -7.52 11.83
N SER A 19 25.38 -6.56 12.69
CA SER A 19 25.15 -6.63 14.13
C SER A 19 23.87 -5.94 14.59
N CYS A 20 23.52 -4.78 14.01
CA CYS A 20 22.38 -3.97 14.47
C CYS A 20 21.36 -3.61 13.38
N GLY A 21 21.59 -4.01 12.14
CA GLY A 21 20.68 -3.78 11.01
C GLY A 21 20.63 -2.35 10.47
N ASN A 22 21.35 -1.38 11.06
CA ASN A 22 21.35 0.00 10.55
C ASN A 22 22.05 0.09 9.18
N PRO A 23 21.55 0.94 8.25
CA PRO A 23 22.18 1.13 6.96
C PRO A 23 23.56 1.77 7.11
N LEU A 24 24.53 1.29 6.35
CA LEU A 24 25.92 1.73 6.41
C LEU A 24 26.28 2.53 5.15
N GLY A 25 25.70 3.73 5.04
CA GLY A 25 26.08 4.75 4.05
C GLY A 25 25.28 4.79 2.76
N GLY A 26 24.63 5.95 2.52
CA GLY A 26 24.54 6.66 1.23
C GLY A 26 23.71 6.10 0.09
N GLY A 27 23.29 4.84 0.10
CA GLY A 27 22.35 4.30 -0.87
C GLY A 27 20.93 4.52 -0.40
N VAL A 28 20.35 5.71 -0.64
CA VAL A 28 18.90 5.71 -0.92
C VAL A 28 18.73 4.69 -2.06
N PRO A 29 17.93 3.62 -1.90
CA PRO A 29 17.54 2.85 -3.06
C PRO A 29 16.97 3.88 -4.03
N ALA A 30 17.63 4.06 -5.19
CA ALA A 30 17.03 4.81 -6.26
C ALA A 30 15.69 4.12 -6.51
N GLN A 31 14.60 4.78 -6.12
CA GLN A 31 13.26 4.34 -6.44
C GLN A 31 13.25 4.28 -7.96
N ALA A 32 13.32 3.07 -8.51
CA ALA A 32 13.02 2.84 -9.91
C ALA A 32 11.64 3.49 -10.13
N PRO A 33 11.44 4.29 -11.20
CA PRO A 33 10.16 4.95 -11.41
C PRO A 33 9.06 3.89 -11.41
N GLU A 34 8.28 3.90 -10.32
CA GLU A 34 7.08 3.10 -10.12
C GLU A 34 6.04 3.61 -11.11
N GLY A 35 6.11 3.13 -12.36
CA GLY A 35 5.26 3.73 -13.39
C GLY A 35 5.35 3.19 -14.80
N ALA A 36 5.75 1.94 -15.02
CA ALA A 36 5.57 1.32 -16.33
C ALA A 36 5.46 -0.21 -16.26
N LEU A 37 4.34 -0.69 -15.69
CA LEU A 37 3.81 -1.99 -16.11
C LEU A 37 2.69 -1.74 -17.13
N PRO A 38 2.59 -2.56 -18.20
CA PRO A 38 1.47 -2.51 -19.13
C PRO A 38 0.15 -2.60 -18.38
N ARG A 39 -0.77 -1.68 -18.69
CA ARG A 39 -2.11 -1.68 -18.08
C ARG A 39 -2.88 -2.87 -18.62
N ASP A 40 -2.99 -3.91 -17.80
CA ASP A 40 -3.83 -5.06 -18.07
C ASP A 40 -5.31 -4.65 -17.90
N PRO A 41 -6.13 -4.66 -18.97
CA PRO A 41 -7.52 -4.21 -18.89
C PRO A 41 -8.43 -5.22 -18.16
N GLY A 42 -7.93 -6.40 -17.78
CA GLY A 42 -8.72 -7.47 -17.16
C GLY A 42 -8.39 -7.80 -15.70
N GLY A 43 -7.35 -7.21 -15.10
CA GLY A 43 -6.77 -7.73 -13.85
C GLY A 43 -6.66 -6.76 -12.66
N ALA A 44 -7.19 -5.53 -12.75
CA ALA A 44 -6.91 -4.49 -11.76
C ALA A 44 -8.12 -4.18 -10.85
N ALA A 45 -8.58 -5.12 -10.01
CA ALA A 45 -9.60 -4.77 -9.00
C ALA A 45 -9.71 -5.68 -7.77
N LEU A 46 -8.66 -6.37 -7.31
CA LEU A 46 -8.76 -7.17 -6.06
C LEU A 46 -7.80 -6.77 -4.94
N GLN A 47 -6.96 -5.74 -5.13
CA GLN A 47 -6.00 -5.31 -4.11
C GLN A 47 -5.87 -3.79 -4.01
N ALA A 48 -6.98 -3.06 -4.15
CA ALA A 48 -7.01 -1.76 -3.46
C ALA A 48 -6.88 -2.07 -1.95
N PRO A 49 -6.06 -1.32 -1.18
CA PRO A 49 -6.18 -1.39 0.27
C PRO A 49 -7.66 -1.23 0.59
N LEU A 50 -8.19 -2.05 1.50
CA LEU A 50 -9.55 -1.89 1.98
C LEU A 50 -9.61 -0.55 2.71
N GLU A 51 -9.71 0.52 1.93
CA GLU A 51 -9.90 1.86 2.42
C GLU A 51 -11.15 1.80 3.25
N TYR A 52 -11.05 2.32 4.47
CA TYR A 52 -12.20 2.50 5.31
C TYR A 52 -13.19 3.40 4.55
N ALA A 53 -14.16 2.76 3.88
CA ALA A 53 -15.30 3.42 3.27
C ALA A 53 -16.13 3.96 4.43
N GLY A 54 -15.76 5.14 4.92
CA GLY A 54 -16.20 5.67 6.20
C GLY A 54 -17.70 5.58 6.41
N PHE A 55 -18.11 5.53 7.68
CA PHE A 55 -19.49 5.32 8.13
C PHE A 55 -20.56 5.97 7.21
N TRP A 56 -20.39 7.26 6.90
CA TRP A 56 -21.32 8.01 6.04
C TRP A 56 -21.45 7.47 4.61
N ARG A 57 -20.37 7.01 3.98
CA ARG A 57 -20.42 6.43 2.63
C ARG A 57 -21.26 5.15 2.60
N ARG A 58 -21.10 4.29 3.61
CA ARG A 58 -21.88 3.05 3.74
C ARG A 58 -23.34 3.31 4.11
N PHE A 59 -23.59 4.29 4.98
CA PHE A 59 -24.94 4.70 5.35
C PHE A 59 -25.74 5.24 4.15
N VAL A 60 -25.12 6.10 3.32
CA VAL A 60 -25.75 6.63 2.11
C VAL A 60 -26.00 5.54 1.07
N ALA A 61 -25.03 4.64 0.84
CA ALA A 61 -25.23 3.51 -0.06
C ALA A 61 -26.43 2.65 0.37
N TRP A 62 -26.53 2.33 1.67
CA TRP A 62 -27.65 1.57 2.22
C TRP A 62 -29.02 2.24 2.00
N LEU A 63 -29.11 3.56 2.17
CA LEU A 63 -30.35 4.31 1.90
C LEU A 63 -30.76 4.25 0.43
N ILE A 64 -29.79 4.36 -0.49
CA ILE A 64 -30.03 4.28 -1.93
C ILE A 64 -30.54 2.89 -2.30
N ASP A 65 -29.87 1.83 -1.82
CA ASP A 65 -30.26 0.46 -2.10
C ASP A 65 -31.69 0.16 -1.62
N MET A 66 -32.04 0.59 -0.40
CA MET A 66 -33.41 0.43 0.14
C MET A 66 -34.46 1.16 -0.70
N PHE A 67 -34.17 2.36 -1.17
CA PHE A 67 -35.08 3.12 -2.01
C PHE A 67 -35.30 2.46 -3.38
N LEU A 68 -34.21 2.03 -4.03
CA LEU A 68 -34.28 1.33 -5.32
C LEU A 68 -35.05 0.02 -5.20
N LEU A 69 -34.75 -0.78 -4.16
CA LEU A 69 -35.47 -2.02 -3.88
C LEU A 69 -36.94 -1.74 -3.56
N GLY A 70 -37.25 -0.69 -2.79
CA GLY A 70 -38.61 -0.27 -2.51
C GLY A 70 -39.41 0.02 -3.77
N ILE A 71 -38.86 0.83 -4.69
CA ILE A 71 -39.51 1.13 -5.97
C ILE A 71 -39.76 -0.14 -6.80
N VAL A 72 -38.76 -1.01 -6.89
CA VAL A 72 -38.84 -2.21 -7.74
C VAL A 72 -39.75 -3.28 -7.13
N LEU A 73 -39.76 -3.42 -5.81
CA LEU A 73 -40.47 -4.48 -5.09
C LEU A 73 -41.87 -4.06 -4.64
N THR A 74 -42.26 -2.79 -4.75
CA THR A 74 -43.67 -2.40 -4.57
C THR A 74 -44.46 -2.86 -5.79
N PRO A 75 -45.29 -3.93 -5.69
CA PRO A 75 -46.21 -4.23 -6.78
C PRO A 75 -47.22 -3.09 -6.87
N VAL A 76 -47.31 -2.49 -8.07
CA VAL A 76 -48.39 -1.58 -8.46
C VAL A 76 -49.71 -2.33 -8.55
#